data_AF-A0A957HL83-F1
#
_entry.id   AF-A0A957HL83-F1
#
_cell.length_a   1.000
_cell.length_b   1.000
_cell.length_c   1.000
_cell.angle_alpha   90.00
_cell.angle_beta   90.00
_cell.angle_gamma   90.00
#
_symmetry.space_group_name_H-M   'P 1'
#
loop_
_entity.id
_entity.type
_entity.pdbx_description
1 polymer ?
#
loop_
_entity_poly.entity_id
_entity_poly.type
_entity_poly.pdbx_seq_one_letter_code
_entity_poly.pdbx_strand_id
1 'polypeptide(L)' 'WNERGELTEASSSNIVLTLDGKLLTPPVSSGLLPGTMRACLLANGRIHERILTLDDLQHCDDIYLINSVRKWKTAVLV' A
#
# COMPACT_ATOMS: atom_id res chain seq x y z
N TRP A 1 -3.91 10.19 -3.43
CA TRP A 1 -2.95 9.98 -4.53
C TRP A 1 -2.21 11.29 -4.78
N ASN A 2 -1.07 11.25 -5.49
CA ASN A 2 -0.25 12.44 -5.80
C ASN A 2 -0.61 13.05 -7.16
N GLU A 3 0.07 14.13 -7.56
CA GLU A 3 -0.15 14.85 -8.82
C GLU A 3 0.13 14.01 -10.08
N ARG A 4 0.87 12.90 -9.95
CA ARG A 4 1.15 11.95 -11.04
C ARG A 4 0.11 10.83 -11.14
N GLY A 5 -0.93 10.85 -10.30
CA GLY A 5 -1.95 9.80 -10.25
C GLY A 5 -1.50 8.53 -9.52
N GLU A 6 -0.38 8.58 -8.79
CA GLU A 6 0.13 7.45 -8.03
C GLU A 6 -0.50 7.42 -6.63
N LEU A 7 -0.83 6.22 -6.15
CA LEU A 7 -1.24 6.01 -4.77
C LEU A 7 -0.10 6.35 -3.82
N THR A 8 -0.47 6.86 -2.65
CA THR A 8 0.46 7.19 -1.58
C THR A 8 0.13 6.37 -0.35
N GLU A 9 -0.71 6.91 0.53
CA GLU A 9 -1.12 6.29 1.78
C GLU A 9 -2.51 6.81 2.21
N ALA A 10 -3.08 6.18 3.23
CA ALA A 10 -4.24 6.69 3.95
C ALA A 10 -3.78 7.58 5.11
N SER A 11 -4.69 8.36 5.70
CA SER A 11 -4.39 9.40 6.71
C SER A 11 -3.55 8.92 7.90
N SER A 12 -3.56 7.62 8.23
CA SER A 12 -2.78 7.06 9.33
C SER A 12 -2.23 5.65 9.03
N SER A 13 -2.09 5.26 7.75
CA SER A 13 -1.69 3.89 7.37
C SER A 13 -1.14 3.83 5.96
N ASN A 14 -0.14 3.00 5.73
CA ASN A 14 0.28 2.68 4.36
C ASN A 14 -0.72 1.70 3.73
N ILE A 15 -0.85 1.77 2.41
CA ILE A 15 -1.73 0.90 1.63
C ILE A 15 -0.94 -0.27 1.05
N VAL A 16 -1.55 -1.45 1.02
CA VAL A 16 -1.07 -2.65 0.33
C VAL A 16 -2.22 -3.18 -0.52
N LEU A 17 -1.97 -3.47 -1.80
CA LEU A 17 -2.92 -4.10 -2.70
C LEU A 17 -2.49 -5.53 -2.99
N THR A 18 -3.45 -6.45 -3.15
CA THR A 18 -3.19 -7.72 -3.83
C THR A 18 -3.47 -7.55 -5.31
N LEU A 19 -2.45 -7.78 -6.14
CA LEU A 19 -2.53 -7.74 -7.61
C LEU A 19 -1.74 -8.92 -8.17
N ASP A 20 -2.36 -9.72 -9.03
CA ASP A 20 -1.75 -10.92 -9.63
C ASP A 20 -1.14 -11.86 -8.57
N GLY A 21 -1.84 -12.02 -7.43
CA GLY A 21 -1.38 -12.83 -6.30
C GLY A 21 -0.18 -12.26 -5.52
N LYS A 22 0.20 -11.00 -5.76
CA LYS A 22 1.31 -10.32 -5.07
C LYS A 22 0.80 -9.20 -4.18
N LEU A 23 1.41 -9.06 -3.00
CA LEU A 23 1.18 -7.94 -2.09
C LEU A 23 2.10 -6.77 -2.43
N LEU A 24 1.53 -5.67 -2.91
CA LEU A 24 2.24 -4.52 -3.45
C LEU A 24 1.92 -3.26 -2.66
N THR A 25 2.92 -2.43 -2.40
CA THR A 25 2.75 -1.12 -1.72
C THR A 25 3.44 -0.02 -2.54
N PRO A 26 2.93 1.23 -2.55
CA PRO A 26 3.61 2.30 -3.29
C PRO A 26 4.99 2.60 -2.68
N PRO A 27 6.00 2.95 -3.49
CA PRO A 27 7.33 3.33 -3.00
C PRO A 27 7.29 4.70 -2.32
N VAL A 28 8.25 4.98 -1.44
CA VAL A 28 8.33 6.29 -0.74
C VAL A 28 8.46 7.47 -1.69
N SER A 29 9.01 7.26 -2.90
CA SER A 29 9.09 8.26 -3.98
C SER A 29 7.72 8.71 -4.51
N SER A 30 6.65 7.97 -4.23
CA SER A 30 5.27 8.39 -4.51
C SER A 30 4.76 9.44 -3.52
N GLY A 31 5.48 9.72 -2.43
CA GLY A 31 5.14 10.78 -1.48
C GLY A 31 4.31 10.30 -0.30
N LEU A 32 4.72 9.18 0.31
CA LEU A 32 4.15 8.65 1.56
C LEU A 32 5.21 8.50 2.66
N LEU A 33 4.76 8.41 3.90
CA LEU A 33 5.62 8.15 5.06
C LEU A 33 6.20 6.73 5.02
N PRO A 34 7.49 6.54 5.36
CA PRO A 34 8.12 5.23 5.45
C PRO A 34 7.70 4.49 6.74
N GLY A 35 6.42 4.09 6.84
CA GLY A 35 5.84 3.52 8.06
C GLY A 35 6.61 2.28 8.56
N THR A 36 6.81 2.17 9.87
CA THR A 36 7.66 1.12 10.47
C THR A 36 7.17 -0.29 10.15
N MET A 37 5.85 -0.54 10.17
CA MET A 37 5.30 -1.84 9.77
C MET A 37 5.57 -2.14 8.30
N ARG A 38 5.37 -1.16 7.41
CA ARG A 38 5.69 -1.29 5.98
C ARG A 38 7.16 -1.64 5.77
N ALA A 39 8.07 -0.92 6.43
CA ALA A 39 9.51 -1.19 6.36
C ALA A 39 9.87 -2.61 6.83
N CYS A 40 9.28 -3.07 7.94
CA CYS A 40 9.46 -4.43 8.43
C CYS A 40 8.95 -5.49 7.44
N LEU A 41 7.78 -5.27 6.83
CA LEU A 41 7.22 -6.21 5.84
C LEU A 41 8.05 -6.26 4.55
N LEU A 42 8.56 -5.11 4.09
CA LEU A 42 9.48 -5.03 2.94
C LEU A 42 10.79 -5.77 3.23
N ALA A 43 11.40 -5.53 4.39
CA ALA A 43 12.66 -6.18 4.78
C ALA A 43 12.53 -7.72 4.88
N ASN A 44 11.35 -8.22 5.21
CA ASN A 44 11.05 -9.66 5.27
C ASN A 44 10.51 -10.23 3.94
N GLY A 45 10.47 -9.44 2.86
CA GLY A 45 9.96 -9.87 1.55
C GLY A 45 8.47 -10.22 1.53
N ARG A 46 7.70 -9.76 2.52
CA ARG A 46 6.26 -10.07 2.64
C ARG A 46 5.39 -9.21 1.74
N ILE A 47 5.84 -8.00 1.45
CA ILE A 47 5.24 -7.07 0.48
C ILE A 47 6.37 -6.53 -0.40
N HIS A 48 6.02 -6.00 -1.57
CA HIS A 48 6.99 -5.46 -2.53
C HIS A 48 6.59 -4.04 -2.96
N GLU A 49 7.59 -3.20 -3.26
CA GLU A 49 7.32 -1.89 -3.82
C GLU A 49 6.95 -1.99 -5.31
N ARG A 50 5.90 -1.27 -5.70
CA ARG A 50 5.52 -1.01 -7.10
C ARG A 50 4.82 0.33 -7.14
N ILE A 51 5.04 1.13 -8.19
CA ILE A 51 4.18 2.31 -8.42
C ILE A 51 2.76 1.80 -8.67
N LEU A 52 1.83 2.17 -7.80
CA LEU A 52 0.41 1.81 -7.89
C LEU A 52 -0.38 3.06 -8.26
N THR A 53 -1.41 2.89 -9.07
CA THR A 53 -2.26 3.96 -9.59
C THR A 53 -3.69 3.82 -9.08
N LEU A 54 -4.56 4.79 -9.39
CA LEU A 54 -5.99 4.67 -9.13
C LEU A 54 -6.63 3.52 -9.90
N ASP A 55 -6.13 3.20 -11.09
CA ASP A 55 -6.62 2.09 -11.89
C ASP A 55 -6.27 0.75 -11.22
N ASP A 56 -5.04 0.60 -10.71
CA ASP A 56 -4.65 -0.56 -9.92
C ASP A 56 -5.53 -0.73 -8.68
N LEU A 57 -5.95 0.36 -8.04
CA LEU A 57 -6.83 0.34 -6.87
C LEU A 57 -8.25 -0.15 -7.20
N GLN A 58 -8.73 0.10 -8.42
CA GLN A 58 -10.05 -0.34 -8.87
C GLN A 58 -10.08 -1.81 -9.30
N HIS A 59 -8.94 -2.33 -9.75
CA HIS A 59 -8.82 -3.69 -10.29
C HIS A 59 -8.11 -4.68 -9.37
N CYS A 60 -7.68 -4.27 -8.17
CA CYS A 60 -7.02 -5.16 -7.22
C CYS A 60 -7.98 -6.19 -6.61
N ASP A 61 -7.43 -7.33 -6.21
CA ASP A 61 -8.19 -8.41 -5.57
C ASP A 61 -8.59 -8.02 -4.13
N ASP A 62 -7.65 -7.41 -3.38
CA ASP A 62 -7.84 -7.00 -2.00
C ASP A 62 -7.11 -5.69 -1.70
N ILE A 63 -7.66 -4.93 -0.75
CA ILE A 63 -7.05 -3.72 -0.20
C ILE A 63 -6.76 -3.94 1.29
N TYR A 64 -5.54 -3.61 1.70
CA TYR A 64 -5.13 -3.60 3.09
C TYR A 64 -4.57 -2.25 3.51
N LEU A 65 -4.91 -1.85 4.73
CA LEU A 65 -4.26 -0.76 5.45
C LEU A 65 -3.38 -1.35 6.53
N ILE A 66 -2.12 -0.90 6.57
CA ILE A 66 -1.13 -1.36 7.53
C ILE A 66 -0.57 -0.20 8.36
N ASN A 67 -0.43 -0.43 9.66
CA ASN A 67 0.38 0.41 10.54
C ASN A 67 0.88 -0.39 11.76
N SER A 68 1.85 0.17 12.50
CA SER A 68 2.52 -0.53 13.60
C SER A 68 1.61 -0.84 14.79
N VAL A 69 0.51 -0.10 14.96
CA VAL A 69 -0.41 -0.21 16.10
C VAL A 69 -1.52 -1.22 15.81
N ARG A 70 -2.19 -1.07 14.67
CA ARG A 70 -3.37 -1.84 14.27
C ARG A 70 -3.04 -3.05 13.39
N LYS A 71 -1.78 -3.20 12.98
CA LYS A 71 -1.31 -4.28 12.10
C LYS A 71 -2.06 -4.23 10.77
N TRP A 72 -2.52 -5.39 10.27
CA TRP A 72 -3.26 -5.51 9.02
C TRP A 72 -4.74 -5.26 9.23
N LYS A 73 -5.34 -4.45 8.36
CA LYS A 73 -6.79 -4.27 8.25
C LYS A 73 -7.22 -4.38 6.80
N THR A 74 -8.19 -5.23 6.51
CA THR A 74 -8.88 -5.24 5.22
C THR A 74 -9.67 -3.94 5.05
N ALA A 75 -9.69 -3.40 3.84
CA ALA A 75 -10.46 -2.24 3.45
C ALA A 75 -11.27 -2.53 2.17
N VAL A 76 -12.31 -1.73 1.95
CA VAL A 76 -13.16 -1.81 0.76
C VAL A 76 -13.21 -0.42 0.15
N LEU A 77 -13.01 -0.33 -1.16
CA LEU A 77 -13.24 0.89 -1.93
C LEU A 77 -14.75 1.03 -2.19
N VAL A 78 -15.31 2.19 -1.86
CA VAL A 78 -16.74 2.51 -2.03
C VAL A 78 -16.94 3.65 -3.01
#